data_AF-A0A6C0E6A4-F1
#
_entry.id   AF-A0A6C0E6A4-F1
#
_cell.length_a   1.000
_cell.length_b   1.000
_cell.length_c   1.000
_cell.angle_alpha   90.00
_cell.angle_beta   90.00
_cell.angle_gamma   90.00
#
_symmetry.space_group_name_H-M   'P 1'
#
loop_
_entity.id
_entity.type
_entity.pdbx_description
1 polymer ?
#
loop_
_entity_poly.entity_id
_entity_poly.type
_entity_poly.pdbx_seq_one_letter_code
_entity_poly.pdbx_strand_id
1 'polypeptide(L)'
;MNEIYHKSIIATSASFFLIYFLFLLTDSPANIIFGAHVFGYLTLVIGVLTLVVSNVIKIISKTTETNGRNDKQALSTIISILTPFILTIGSMITILYLIVSNKTAIVQKQVSPSYYSFSNIAIILFFMQIFLIYYYGEKPITYNLLYLLGLLTSICGIILYTILSYFSTDG
;
A
#
# COMPACT_ATOMS: atom_id res chain seq x y z
N MET A 1 -4.94 -22.24 -0.47
CA MET A 1 -3.54 -21.79 -0.61
C MET A 1 -2.92 -21.78 0.78
N ASN A 2 -1.82 -22.53 0.99
CA ASN A 2 -1.28 -22.84 2.32
C ASN A 2 -0.88 -21.55 3.07
N GLU A 3 -1.17 -21.46 4.37
CA GLU A 3 -0.86 -20.29 5.23
C GLU A 3 0.63 -19.88 5.16
N ILE A 4 1.50 -20.87 4.89
CA ILE A 4 2.94 -20.74 4.69
C ILE A 4 3.28 -19.86 3.47
N TYR A 5 2.55 -19.98 2.35
CA TYR A 5 2.81 -19.19 1.14
C TYR A 5 2.47 -17.71 1.34
N HIS A 6 1.43 -17.39 2.12
CA HIS A 6 1.13 -16.00 2.46
C HIS A 6 2.22 -15.37 3.31
N LYS A 7 2.64 -16.05 4.37
CA LYS A 7 3.69 -15.56 5.25
C LYS A 7 5.02 -15.39 4.52
N SER A 8 5.34 -16.30 3.60
CA SER A 8 6.51 -16.23 2.73
C SER A 8 6.50 -15.01 1.80
N ILE A 9 5.41 -14.74 1.10
CA ILE A 9 5.30 -13.60 0.18
C ILE A 9 5.41 -12.28 0.94
N ILE A 10 4.84 -12.21 2.13
CA ILE A 10 4.89 -11.00 2.97
C ILE A 10 6.29 -10.78 3.51
N ALA A 11 6.93 -11.83 4.05
CA ALA A 11 8.31 -11.76 4.50
C ALA A 11 9.24 -11.33 3.35
N THR A 12 9.01 -11.84 2.14
CA THR A 12 9.76 -11.48 0.93
C THR A 12 9.54 -10.01 0.55
N SER A 13 8.29 -9.54 0.52
CA SER A 13 7.98 -8.14 0.21
C SER A 13 8.55 -7.16 1.25
N ALA A 14 8.47 -7.52 2.53
CA ALA A 14 9.02 -6.74 3.62
C ALA A 14 10.56 -6.70 3.59
N SER A 15 11.21 -7.82 3.26
CA SER A 15 12.67 -7.88 3.17
C SER A 15 13.22 -7.13 1.96
N PHE A 16 12.58 -7.19 0.79
CA PHE A 16 12.95 -6.34 -0.36
C PHE A 16 12.81 -4.84 -0.06
N PHE A 17 11.78 -4.47 0.69
CA PHE A 17 11.61 -3.07 1.11
C PHE A 17 12.61 -2.65 2.20
N LEU A 18 13.00 -3.56 3.10
CA LEU A 18 14.04 -3.31 4.11
C LEU A 18 15.42 -3.14 3.47
N ILE A 19 15.71 -3.89 2.40
CA ILE A 19 16.88 -3.69 1.55
C ILE A 19 16.85 -2.29 0.91
N TYR A 20 15.69 -1.83 0.45
CA TYR A 20 15.52 -0.45 -0.02
C TYR A 20 15.81 0.59 1.09
N PHE A 21 15.22 0.41 2.28
CA PHE A 21 15.45 1.32 3.42
C PHE A 21 16.94 1.40 3.80
N LEU A 22 17.65 0.27 3.76
CA LEU A 22 19.09 0.22 3.98
C LEU A 22 19.88 0.94 2.87
N PHE A 23 19.45 0.81 1.62
CA PHE A 23 20.06 1.54 0.50
C PHE A 23 19.88 3.05 0.61
N LEU A 24 18.77 3.50 1.19
CA LEU A 24 18.52 4.92 1.46
C LEU A 24 19.50 5.52 2.49
N LEU A 25 20.08 4.69 3.37
CA LEU A 25 21.07 5.09 4.37
C LEU A 25 22.50 5.13 3.82
N THR A 26 22.72 4.64 2.60
CA THR A 26 24.02 4.69 1.92
C THR A 26 24.01 5.83 0.90
N ASP A 27 25.12 6.58 0.77
CA ASP A 27 25.33 7.64 -0.24
C ASP A 27 25.42 7.09 -1.67
N SER A 28 24.39 6.35 -2.08
CA SER A 28 24.26 5.75 -3.39
C SER A 28 23.87 6.82 -4.45
N PRO A 29 24.21 6.61 -5.72
CA PRO A 29 23.79 7.50 -6.80
C PRO A 29 22.27 7.70 -6.81
N ALA A 30 21.80 8.93 -7.03
CA ALA A 30 20.37 9.30 -6.94
C ALA A 30 19.46 8.44 -7.83
N ASN A 31 19.95 7.99 -8.99
CA ASN A 31 19.22 7.09 -9.88
C ASN A 31 19.01 5.68 -9.29
N ILE A 32 19.99 5.18 -8.54
CA ILE A 32 19.92 3.87 -7.87
C ILE A 32 18.93 3.95 -6.70
N ILE A 33 18.98 5.03 -5.93
CA ILE A 33 18.03 5.29 -4.83
C ILE A 33 16.60 5.39 -5.35
N PHE A 34 16.37 6.11 -6.45
CA PHE A 34 15.04 6.21 -7.07
C PHE A 34 14.53 4.86 -7.59
N GLY A 35 15.38 4.10 -8.28
CA GLY A 35 15.03 2.76 -8.78
C GLY A 35 14.67 1.81 -7.63
N ALA A 36 15.43 1.83 -6.54
CA ALA A 36 15.14 1.06 -5.34
C ALA A 36 13.82 1.51 -4.67
N HIS A 37 13.50 2.80 -4.71
CA HIS A 37 12.24 3.35 -4.18
C HIS A 37 11.02 2.80 -4.96
N VAL A 38 11.06 2.88 -6.29
CA VAL A 38 9.99 2.35 -7.15
C VAL A 38 9.86 0.84 -7.01
N PHE A 39 10.98 0.11 -6.96
CA PHE A 39 10.98 -1.34 -6.79
C PHE A 39 10.40 -1.75 -5.43
N GLY A 40 10.78 -1.06 -4.35
CA GLY A 40 10.22 -1.28 -3.03
C GLY A 40 8.70 -1.12 -3.02
N TYR A 41 8.19 -0.03 -3.58
CA TYR A 41 6.74 0.20 -3.70
C TYR A 41 6.02 -0.87 -4.50
N LEU A 42 6.55 -1.25 -5.66
CA LEU A 42 5.97 -2.30 -6.50
C LEU A 42 5.87 -3.63 -5.73
N THR A 43 6.94 -3.98 -5.01
CA THR A 43 6.97 -5.22 -4.22
C THR A 43 5.96 -5.18 -3.08
N LEU A 44 5.78 -4.03 -2.43
CA LEU A 44 4.76 -3.84 -1.39
C LEU A 44 3.34 -3.96 -1.97
N VAL A 45 3.07 -3.29 -3.09
CA VAL A 45 1.76 -3.34 -3.77
C VAL A 45 1.40 -4.78 -4.12
N ILE A 46 2.34 -5.54 -4.70
CA ILE A 46 2.13 -6.95 -5.05
C ILE A 46 1.90 -7.82 -3.79
N GLY A 47 2.68 -7.59 -2.73
CA GLY A 47 2.53 -8.30 -1.46
C GLY A 47 1.15 -8.09 -0.83
N VAL A 48 0.69 -6.84 -0.81
CA VAL A 48 -0.63 -6.46 -0.31
C VAL A 48 -1.73 -7.02 -1.19
N LEU A 49 -1.64 -6.90 -2.52
CA LEU A 49 -2.61 -7.48 -3.46
C LEU A 49 -2.81 -8.98 -3.24
N THR A 50 -1.71 -9.71 -3.08
CA THR A 50 -1.75 -11.17 -2.88
C THR A 50 -2.45 -11.54 -1.56
N LEU A 51 -2.20 -10.74 -0.52
CA LEU A 51 -2.85 -10.85 0.78
C LEU A 51 -4.35 -10.57 0.72
N VAL A 52 -4.73 -9.48 0.06
CA VAL A 52 -6.13 -9.08 -0.14
C VAL A 52 -6.88 -10.18 -0.86
N VAL A 53 -6.38 -10.63 -2.00
CA VAL A 53 -7.03 -11.66 -2.82
C VAL A 53 -7.26 -12.94 -2.01
N SER A 54 -6.29 -13.35 -1.20
CA SER A 54 -6.44 -14.55 -0.36
C SER A 54 -7.45 -14.40 0.77
N ASN A 55 -7.42 -13.29 1.49
CA ASN A 55 -8.40 -13.03 2.55
C ASN A 55 -9.81 -12.95 1.97
N VAL A 56 -9.96 -12.34 0.80
CA VAL A 56 -11.25 -12.26 0.07
C VAL A 56 -11.73 -13.65 -0.33
N ILE A 57 -10.88 -14.48 -0.95
CA ILE A 57 -11.25 -15.86 -1.33
C ILE A 57 -11.70 -16.67 -0.11
N LYS A 58 -10.95 -16.59 1.00
CA LYS A 58 -11.30 -17.27 2.27
C LYS A 58 -12.64 -16.82 2.84
N ILE A 59 -12.94 -15.53 2.74
CA ILE A 59 -14.18 -14.96 3.26
C ILE A 59 -15.35 -15.39 2.39
N ILE A 60 -15.21 -15.26 1.07
CA ILE A 60 -16.21 -15.69 0.09
C ILE A 60 -16.54 -17.17 0.32
N SER A 61 -15.52 -18.04 0.43
CA SER A 61 -15.71 -19.47 0.64
C SER A 61 -16.48 -19.78 1.92
N LYS A 62 -16.15 -19.11 3.05
CA LYS A 62 -16.89 -19.26 4.31
C LYS A 62 -18.34 -18.79 4.18
N THR A 63 -18.61 -17.67 3.52
CA THR A 63 -19.98 -17.17 3.34
C THR A 63 -20.85 -18.06 2.47
N THR A 64 -20.29 -18.76 1.47
CA THR A 64 -21.01 -19.74 0.65
C THR A 64 -21.37 -21.03 1.37
N GLU A 65 -20.58 -21.45 2.37
CA GLU A 65 -20.85 -22.67 3.13
C GLU A 65 -21.93 -22.48 4.21
N THR A 66 -22.17 -21.24 4.67
CA THR A 66 -22.94 -21.01 5.90
C THR A 66 -24.41 -20.60 5.68
N ASN A 67 -24.86 -20.20 4.48
CA ASN A 67 -26.20 -19.60 4.32
C ASN A 67 -26.99 -20.06 3.08
N GLY A 68 -28.03 -20.85 3.31
CA GLY A 68 -29.27 -20.72 2.54
C GLY A 68 -30.05 -19.50 3.05
N ARG A 69 -30.45 -18.61 2.14
CA ARG A 69 -31.29 -17.40 2.34
C ARG A 69 -30.59 -16.11 2.80
N ASN A 70 -30.11 -15.32 1.83
CA ASN A 70 -30.37 -13.87 1.63
C ASN A 70 -29.21 -13.22 0.87
N ASP A 71 -29.23 -13.33 -0.45
CA ASP A 71 -28.17 -12.85 -1.37
C ASP A 71 -27.78 -11.39 -1.15
N LYS A 72 -28.73 -10.54 -0.72
CA LYS A 72 -28.49 -9.12 -0.41
C LYS A 72 -27.58 -8.92 0.82
N GLN A 73 -27.72 -9.76 1.84
CA GLN A 73 -26.91 -9.65 3.07
C GLN A 73 -25.50 -10.19 2.84
N ALA A 74 -25.37 -11.24 2.03
CA ALA A 74 -24.07 -11.74 1.56
C ALA A 74 -23.32 -10.66 0.75
N LEU A 75 -23.99 -10.00 -0.20
CA LEU A 75 -23.39 -8.94 -1.00
C LEU A 75 -22.92 -7.76 -0.16
N SER A 76 -23.75 -7.28 0.79
CA SER A 76 -23.38 -6.18 1.69
C SER A 76 -22.14 -6.53 2.54
N THR A 77 -22.05 -7.78 3.00
CA THR A 77 -20.92 -8.26 3.80
C THR A 77 -19.64 -8.28 2.96
N ILE A 78 -19.71 -8.83 1.74
CA ILE A 78 -18.59 -8.88 0.80
C ILE A 78 -18.08 -7.46 0.49
N ILE A 79 -18.98 -6.51 0.20
CA ILE A 79 -18.60 -5.12 -0.08
C ILE A 79 -17.88 -4.52 1.13
N SER A 80 -18.45 -4.63 2.34
CA SER A 80 -17.89 -4.02 3.55
C SER A 80 -16.47 -4.53 3.87
N ILE A 81 -16.20 -5.80 3.54
CA ILE A 81 -14.90 -6.42 3.72
C ILE A 81 -13.92 -5.96 2.64
N LEU A 82 -14.38 -5.83 1.38
CA LEU A 82 -13.54 -5.44 0.25
C LEU A 82 -13.11 -3.97 0.28
N THR A 83 -13.99 -3.08 0.74
CA THR A 83 -13.74 -1.62 0.75
C THR A 83 -12.39 -1.20 1.35
N PRO A 84 -12.00 -1.60 2.58
CA PRO A 84 -10.72 -1.19 3.17
C PRO A 84 -9.51 -1.65 2.36
N PHE A 85 -9.61 -2.82 1.73
CA PHE A 85 -8.54 -3.35 0.89
C PHE A 85 -8.40 -2.61 -0.44
N ILE A 86 -9.52 -2.32 -1.10
CA ILE A 86 -9.51 -1.53 -2.34
C ILE A 86 -8.95 -0.14 -2.07
N LEU A 87 -9.33 0.48 -0.96
CA LEU A 87 -8.82 1.80 -0.56
C LEU A 87 -7.29 1.76 -0.32
N THR A 88 -6.82 0.74 0.40
CA THR A 88 -5.39 0.51 0.65
C THR A 88 -4.62 0.39 -0.67
N ILE A 89 -5.04 -0.52 -1.55
CA ILE A 89 -4.38 -0.78 -2.84
C ILE A 89 -4.45 0.47 -3.73
N GLY A 90 -5.62 1.10 -3.83
CA GLY A 90 -5.81 2.31 -4.63
C GLY A 90 -4.86 3.42 -4.21
N SER A 91 -4.76 3.69 -2.90
CA SER A 91 -3.84 4.70 -2.38
C SER A 91 -2.37 4.38 -2.67
N MET A 92 -1.96 3.11 -2.56
CA MET A 92 -0.61 2.67 -2.92
C MET A 92 -0.30 2.89 -4.40
N ILE A 93 -1.22 2.47 -5.29
CA ILE A 93 -1.07 2.63 -6.73
C ILE A 93 -1.01 4.11 -7.11
N THR A 94 -1.88 4.95 -6.54
CA THR A 94 -1.87 6.40 -6.78
C THR A 94 -0.53 7.02 -6.38
N ILE A 95 0.00 6.69 -5.20
CA ILE A 95 1.28 7.25 -4.74
C ILE A 95 2.44 6.74 -5.60
N LEU A 96 2.44 5.45 -5.96
CA LEU A 96 3.44 4.90 -6.85
C LEU A 96 3.42 5.56 -8.24
N TYR A 97 2.22 5.76 -8.79
CA TYR A 97 2.03 6.49 -10.05
C TYR A 97 2.62 7.90 -9.98
N LEU A 98 2.33 8.65 -8.91
CA LEU A 98 2.88 9.99 -8.69
C LEU A 98 4.40 10.02 -8.70
N ILE A 99 5.04 9.06 -8.01
CA ILE A 99 6.51 8.97 -7.92
C ILE A 99 7.10 8.69 -9.30
N VAL A 100 6.51 7.74 -10.06
CA VAL A 100 7.01 7.37 -11.39
C VAL A 100 6.82 8.50 -12.38
N SER A 101 5.64 9.13 -12.41
CA SER A 101 5.33 10.22 -13.34
C SER A 101 6.17 11.48 -13.10
N ASN A 102 6.58 11.74 -11.85
CA ASN A 102 7.37 12.92 -11.49
C ASN A 102 8.85 12.61 -11.21
N LYS A 103 9.36 11.50 -11.76
CA LYS A 103 10.73 11.02 -11.54
C LYS A 103 11.78 12.10 -11.70
N THR A 104 11.75 12.84 -12.80
CA THR A 104 12.77 13.84 -13.15
C THR A 104 12.85 14.94 -12.10
N ALA A 105 11.72 15.55 -11.77
CA ALA A 105 11.62 16.60 -10.76
C ALA A 105 12.09 16.11 -9.37
N ILE A 106 11.72 14.88 -8.98
CA ILE A 106 12.12 14.29 -7.70
C ILE A 106 13.63 14.05 -7.64
N VAL A 107 14.23 13.46 -8.69
CA VAL A 107 15.66 13.14 -8.74
C VAL A 107 16.51 14.41 -8.79
N GLN A 108 16.03 15.45 -9.49
CA GLN A 108 16.71 16.74 -9.61
C GLN A 108 16.46 17.66 -8.40
N LYS A 109 15.74 17.20 -7.37
CA LYS A 109 15.37 17.98 -6.17
C LYS A 109 14.61 19.28 -6.48
N GLN A 110 13.82 19.28 -7.57
CA GLN A 110 12.97 20.38 -8.01
C GLN A 110 11.56 20.31 -7.40
N VAL A 111 11.41 19.63 -6.28
CA VAL A 111 10.15 19.47 -5.56
C VAL A 111 10.26 20.15 -4.20
N SER A 112 9.17 20.74 -3.72
CA SER A 112 9.10 21.33 -2.38
C SER A 112 9.60 20.34 -1.31
N PRO A 113 10.37 20.79 -0.29
CA PRO A 113 10.83 19.92 0.81
C PRO A 113 9.70 19.14 1.51
N SER A 114 8.48 19.70 1.51
CA SER A 114 7.28 19.06 2.04
C SER A 114 6.99 17.71 1.37
N TYR A 115 7.38 17.52 0.10
CA TYR A 115 7.26 16.25 -0.61
C TYR A 115 7.91 15.11 0.17
N TYR A 116 9.16 15.28 0.64
CA TYR A 116 9.88 14.23 1.35
C TYR A 116 9.24 13.88 2.69
N SER A 117 8.67 14.88 3.38
CA SER A 117 7.95 14.66 4.63
C SER A 117 6.68 13.83 4.42
N PHE A 118 5.84 14.22 3.46
CA PHE A 118 4.60 13.48 3.16
C PHE A 118 4.86 12.12 2.51
N SER A 119 5.93 11.98 1.72
CA SER A 119 6.37 10.71 1.15
C SER A 119 6.79 9.73 2.25
N ASN A 120 7.56 10.19 3.24
CA ASN A 120 7.94 9.38 4.40
C ASN A 120 6.72 8.98 5.25
N ILE A 121 5.77 9.90 5.47
CA ILE A 121 4.52 9.59 6.19
C ILE A 121 3.74 8.50 5.44
N ALA A 122 3.60 8.62 4.12
CA ALA A 122 2.92 7.61 3.31
C ALA A 122 3.58 6.23 3.44
N ILE A 123 4.92 6.16 3.42
CA ILE A 123 5.68 4.92 3.65
C ILE A 123 5.35 4.30 5.00
N ILE A 124 5.36 5.10 6.07
CA ILE A 124 5.03 4.63 7.43
C ILE A 124 3.59 4.10 7.47
N LEU A 125 2.64 4.79 6.84
CA LEU A 125 1.26 4.32 6.76
C LEU A 125 1.14 3.01 6.00
N PHE A 126 1.91 2.79 4.94
CA PHE A 126 1.95 1.50 4.25
C PHE A 126 2.49 0.38 5.13
N PHE A 127 3.54 0.64 5.91
CA PHE A 127 4.04 -0.34 6.89
C PHE A 127 2.99 -0.73 7.92
N MET A 128 2.28 0.25 8.47
CA MET A 128 1.21 -0.02 9.43
C MET A 128 0.09 -0.88 8.81
N GLN A 129 -0.29 -0.61 7.56
CA GLN A 129 -1.30 -1.38 6.83
C GLN A 129 -0.83 -2.83 6.61
N ILE A 130 0.41 -3.02 6.15
CA ILE A 130 0.97 -4.36 5.93
C ILE A 130 1.06 -5.13 7.25
N PHE A 131 1.53 -4.48 8.31
CA PHE A 131 1.61 -5.08 9.64
C PHE A 131 0.24 -5.57 10.14
N LEU A 132 -0.79 -4.74 9.99
CA LEU A 132 -2.16 -5.10 10.36
C LEU A 132 -2.69 -6.27 9.54
N ILE A 133 -2.49 -6.27 8.23
CA ILE A 133 -2.96 -7.37 7.37
C ILE A 133 -2.20 -8.66 7.69
N TYR A 134 -0.90 -8.59 7.95
CA TYR A 134 -0.06 -9.74 8.28
C TYR A 134 -0.45 -10.38 9.61
N TYR A 135 -0.53 -9.57 10.67
CA TYR A 135 -0.69 -10.09 12.03
C TYR A 135 -2.16 -10.30 12.42
N TYR A 136 -3.07 -9.48 11.88
CA TYR A 136 -4.48 -9.45 12.29
C TYR A 136 -5.48 -9.64 11.15
N GLY A 137 -5.06 -10.00 9.93
CA GLY A 137 -5.88 -9.96 8.70
C GLY A 137 -7.27 -10.62 8.72
N GLU A 138 -7.53 -11.54 9.66
CA GLU A 138 -8.83 -12.22 9.82
C GLU A 138 -9.73 -11.63 10.92
N LYS A 139 -9.24 -10.69 11.74
CA LYS A 139 -10.01 -10.10 12.83
C LYS A 139 -10.86 -8.91 12.32
N PRO A 140 -12.12 -8.77 12.78
CA PRO A 140 -13.01 -7.70 12.33
C PRO A 140 -12.47 -6.29 12.65
N ILE A 141 -11.74 -6.13 13.76
CA ILE A 141 -11.11 -4.85 14.13
C ILE A 141 -10.09 -4.37 13.08
N THR A 142 -9.48 -5.32 12.37
CA THR A 142 -8.48 -5.05 11.33
C THR A 142 -9.09 -4.35 10.14
N TYR A 143 -10.31 -4.67 9.74
CA TYR A 143 -10.97 -4.02 8.60
C TYR A 143 -11.22 -2.53 8.88
N ASN A 144 -11.64 -2.19 10.10
CA ASN A 144 -11.89 -0.80 10.50
C ASN A 144 -10.58 0.00 10.59
N LEU A 145 -9.54 -0.58 11.18
CA LEU A 145 -8.22 0.06 11.25
C LEU A 145 -7.59 0.20 9.86
N LEU A 146 -7.73 -0.81 9.01
CA LEU A 146 -7.24 -0.77 7.63
C LEU A 146 -7.98 0.29 6.80
N TYR A 147 -9.29 0.43 6.99
CA TYR A 147 -10.07 1.50 6.38
C TYR A 147 -9.55 2.88 6.78
N LEU A 148 -9.34 3.11 8.08
CA LEU A 148 -8.82 4.36 8.62
C LEU A 148 -7.44 4.69 8.06
N LEU A 149 -6.53 3.72 8.05
CA LEU A 149 -5.18 3.92 7.51
C LEU A 149 -5.20 4.14 5.99
N GLY A 150 -6.05 3.41 5.25
CA GLY A 150 -6.23 3.62 3.81
C GLY A 150 -6.74 5.04 3.50
N LEU A 151 -7.64 5.57 4.33
CA LEU A 151 -8.14 6.93 4.20
C LEU A 151 -7.04 7.97 4.48
N LEU A 152 -6.29 7.82 5.57
CA LEU A 152 -5.15 8.69 5.88
C LEU A 152 -4.09 8.66 4.76
N THR A 153 -3.85 7.48 4.19
CA THR A 153 -2.88 7.32 3.10
C THR A 153 -3.37 7.96 1.81
N SER A 154 -4.68 7.89 1.55
CA SER A 154 -5.31 8.58 0.42
C SER A 154 -5.19 10.10 0.55
N ILE A 155 -5.38 10.64 1.76
CA ILE A 155 -5.14 12.06 2.04
C ILE A 155 -3.68 12.43 1.76
N CYS A 156 -2.72 11.60 2.21
CA CYS A 156 -1.31 11.81 1.89
C CYS A 156 -1.07 11.79 0.37
N GLY A 157 -1.72 10.88 -0.36
CA GLY A 157 -1.65 10.82 -1.82
C GLY A 157 -2.17 12.07 -2.50
N ILE A 158 -3.27 12.65 -2.01
CA ILE A 158 -3.82 13.92 -2.51
C ILE A 158 -2.83 15.06 -2.25
N ILE A 159 -2.26 15.15 -1.04
CA ILE A 159 -1.27 16.17 -0.70
C ILE A 159 -0.03 16.04 -1.60
N LEU A 160 0.46 14.82 -1.81
CA LEU A 160 1.58 14.55 -2.71
C LEU A 160 1.26 14.96 -4.15
N TYR A 161 0.06 14.66 -4.64
CA TYR A 161 -0.41 15.12 -5.95
C TYR A 161 -0.37 16.65 -6.03
N THR A 162 -0.92 17.36 -5.04
CA THR A 162 -0.90 18.82 -5.01
C THR A 162 0.53 19.38 -5.01
N ILE A 163 1.43 18.80 -4.21
CA ILE A 163 2.84 19.25 -4.17
C ILE A 163 3.50 19.05 -5.53
N LEU A 164 3.34 17.88 -6.13
CA LEU A 164 3.99 17.55 -7.40
C LEU A 164 3.41 18.33 -8.59
N SER A 165 2.12 18.66 -8.57
CA SER A 165 1.47 19.41 -9.65
C SER A 165 1.65 20.93 -9.55
N TYR A 166 1.73 21.51 -8.36
CA TYR A 166 1.70 22.97 -8.18
C TYR A 166 2.95 23.56 -7.51
N PHE A 167 3.77 22.73 -6.87
CA PHE A 167 4.95 23.17 -6.11
C PHE A 167 6.22 22.45 -6.58
N SER A 168 6.23 22.01 -7.83
CA SER A 168 7.42 21.63 -8.58
C SER A 168 7.92 22.86 -9.35
N THR A 169 9.22 23.13 -9.30
CA THR A 169 9.84 24.17 -10.12
C THR A 169 10.17 23.56 -11.47
N ASP A 170 9.74 24.20 -12.56
CA ASP A 170 10.24 23.85 -13.90
C ASP A 170 11.77 23.98 -13.89
N GLY A 171 12.44 22.90 -14.28
CA GLY A 171 13.90 22.83 -14.37
C GLY A 171 14.47 23.77 -15.41
#